data_AF-K1S557-F1
#
_entry.id   AF-K1S557-F1
#
_cell.length_a   1.000
_cell.length_b   1.000
_cell.length_c   1.000
_cell.angle_alpha   90.00
_cell.angle_beta   90.00
_cell.angle_gamma   90.00
#
_symmetry.space_group_name_H-M   'P 1'
#
loop_
_entity.id
_entity.type
_entity.pdbx_description
1 polymer ?
#
loop_
_entity_poly.entity_id
_entity_poly.type
_entity_poly.pdbx_seq_one_letter_code
_entity_poly.pdbx_strand_id
1 'polypeptide(L)'
;MIGAGRATTAKLNDYGIYTLGELAQCDAQWITKVLGKNGYMLRCYANGTDNSQVMPADFSMPAKSVGHGVTTTADITRCEDAKPLLLELAQDIGKRLMLQNKYATKVCVNARSSILRNREWQTELPTATRSPMIIADTAYRLFCDNYDWVNPVRSLTVTAFSLVDGGAVIQNSFFNDTVRLEKMEKADGCIRDIRKRFGEGMIKNAVLLTGLAVPKSKAVVSLPGNMLNK
;
A
#
# COMPACT_ATOMS: atom_id res chain seq x y z
N MET A 1 6.47 -23.80 -7.66
CA MET A 1 5.00 -23.91 -7.64
C MET A 1 4.41 -22.54 -7.31
N ILE A 2 3.25 -22.20 -7.88
CA ILE A 2 2.53 -20.95 -7.53
C ILE A 2 2.21 -20.96 -6.03
N GLY A 3 2.54 -19.87 -5.32
CA GLY A 3 2.35 -19.75 -3.88
C GLY A 3 3.52 -20.24 -3.00
N ALA A 4 4.53 -20.91 -3.58
CA ALA A 4 5.76 -21.28 -2.89
C ALA A 4 6.95 -20.47 -3.42
N GLY A 5 7.32 -19.41 -2.69
CA GLY A 5 8.51 -18.60 -2.98
C GLY A 5 9.74 -19.02 -2.17
N ARG A 6 10.86 -18.31 -2.33
CA ARG A 6 12.17 -18.63 -1.70
C ARG A 6 12.08 -18.97 -0.20
N ALA A 7 11.36 -18.16 0.58
CA ALA A 7 11.24 -18.37 2.02
C ALA A 7 10.43 -19.63 2.37
N THR A 8 9.33 -19.88 1.65
CA THR A 8 8.51 -21.09 1.84
C THR A 8 9.28 -22.34 1.44
N THR A 9 10.01 -22.29 0.32
CA THR A 9 10.87 -23.41 -0.13
C THR A 9 11.97 -23.71 0.88
N ALA A 10 12.68 -22.69 1.38
CA ALA A 10 13.69 -22.89 2.42
C ALA A 10 13.09 -23.57 3.65
N LYS A 11 11.92 -23.10 4.12
CA LYS A 11 11.24 -23.69 5.27
C LYS A 11 10.81 -25.14 5.02
N LEU A 12 10.38 -25.51 3.81
CA LEU A 12 10.05 -26.90 3.45
C LEU A 12 11.29 -27.80 3.42
N ASN A 13 12.40 -27.29 2.86
CA ASN A 13 13.68 -27.98 2.81
C ASN A 13 14.21 -28.29 4.22
N ASP A 14 14.01 -27.39 5.18
CA ASP A 14 14.38 -27.62 6.60
C ASP A 14 13.66 -28.84 7.20
N TYR A 15 12.50 -29.22 6.67
CA TYR A 15 11.75 -30.43 7.03
C TYR A 15 11.98 -31.60 6.06
N GLY A 16 12.95 -31.50 5.15
CA GLY A 16 13.30 -32.55 4.20
C GLY A 16 12.35 -32.68 3.00
N ILE A 17 11.53 -31.66 2.73
CA ILE A 17 10.60 -31.65 1.59
C ILE A 17 11.21 -30.82 0.45
N TYR A 18 11.67 -31.51 -0.58
CA TYR A 18 12.35 -30.94 -1.74
C TYR A 18 11.54 -31.06 -3.03
N THR A 19 10.59 -32.01 -3.09
CA THR A 19 9.81 -32.29 -4.30
C THR A 19 8.30 -32.09 -4.10
N LEU A 20 7.58 -31.94 -5.22
CA LEU A 20 6.11 -31.86 -5.19
C LEU A 20 5.46 -33.16 -4.70
N GLY A 21 6.06 -34.32 -5.02
CA GLY A 21 5.57 -35.62 -4.59
C GLY A 21 5.65 -35.78 -3.07
N GLU A 22 6.77 -35.36 -2.46
CA GLU A 22 6.94 -35.36 -1.01
C GLU A 22 5.92 -34.43 -0.33
N LEU A 23 5.72 -33.23 -0.88
CA LEU A 23 4.72 -32.28 -0.37
C LEU A 23 3.30 -32.83 -0.49
N ALA A 24 2.98 -33.56 -1.56
CA ALA A 24 1.67 -34.18 -1.77
C ALA A 24 1.39 -35.30 -0.74
N GLN A 25 2.43 -36.05 -0.36
CA GLN A 25 2.37 -37.15 0.60
C GLN A 25 2.36 -36.70 2.07
N CYS A 26 2.70 -35.44 2.35
CA CYS A 26 2.68 -34.90 3.71
C CYS A 26 1.30 -35.04 4.36
N ASP A 27 1.26 -35.24 5.67
CA ASP A 27 0.02 -35.18 6.42
C ASP A 27 -0.59 -33.77 6.37
N ALA A 28 -1.90 -33.68 6.15
CA ALA A 28 -2.60 -32.42 5.96
C ALA A 28 -2.63 -31.58 7.24
N GLN A 29 -2.73 -32.20 8.42
CA GLN A 29 -2.74 -31.48 9.69
C GLN A 29 -1.33 -30.96 10.01
N TRP A 30 -0.31 -31.78 9.76
CA TRP A 30 1.08 -31.41 9.97
C TRP A 30 1.50 -30.22 9.10
N ILE A 31 1.26 -30.25 7.78
CA ILE A 31 1.66 -29.14 6.90
C ILE A 31 0.92 -27.84 7.24
N THR A 32 -0.33 -27.96 7.71
CA THR A 32 -1.12 -26.83 8.20
C THR A 32 -0.56 -26.27 9.51
N LYS A 33 0.00 -27.08 10.40
CA LYS A 33 0.71 -26.58 11.59
C LYS A 33 1.99 -25.83 11.23
N VAL A 34 2.73 -26.30 10.22
CA VAL A 34 4.02 -25.70 9.82
C VAL A 34 3.83 -24.39 9.04
N LEU A 35 2.89 -24.36 8.09
CA LEU A 35 2.71 -23.26 7.13
C LEU A 35 1.33 -22.59 7.20
N GLY A 36 0.48 -22.96 8.15
CA GLY A 36 -0.88 -22.45 8.27
C GLY A 36 -1.77 -22.88 7.10
N LYS A 37 -2.78 -22.05 6.80
CA LYS A 37 -3.68 -22.23 5.65
C LYS A 37 -2.93 -22.40 4.33
N ASN A 38 -1.79 -21.71 4.18
CA ASN A 38 -0.98 -21.79 2.96
C ASN A 38 -0.36 -23.19 2.78
N GLY A 39 0.00 -23.87 3.87
CA GLY A 39 0.49 -25.25 3.81
C GLY A 39 -0.55 -26.21 3.24
N TYR A 40 -1.77 -26.11 3.73
CA TYR A 40 -2.90 -26.87 3.20
C TYR A 40 -3.12 -26.62 1.71
N MET A 41 -3.17 -25.34 1.30
CA MET A 41 -3.34 -24.96 -0.11
C MET A 41 -2.21 -25.52 -1.00
N LEU A 42 -0.95 -25.41 -0.56
CA LEU A 42 0.20 -25.94 -1.29
C LEU A 42 0.13 -27.45 -1.47
N ARG A 43 -0.32 -28.18 -0.44
CA ARG A 43 -0.58 -29.63 -0.55
C ARG A 43 -1.71 -29.94 -1.54
N CYS A 44 -2.81 -29.17 -1.52
CA CYS A 44 -3.89 -29.32 -2.51
C CYS A 44 -3.37 -29.07 -3.93
N TYR A 45 -2.55 -28.04 -4.13
CA TYR A 45 -1.91 -27.77 -5.42
C TYR A 45 -0.98 -28.91 -5.85
N ALA A 46 -0.20 -29.48 -4.92
CA ALA A 46 0.66 -30.63 -5.20
C ALA A 46 -0.12 -31.90 -5.59
N ASN A 47 -1.30 -32.09 -5.01
CA ASN A 47 -2.21 -33.20 -5.33
C ASN A 47 -3.15 -32.91 -6.52
N GLY A 48 -3.11 -31.70 -7.10
CA GLY A 48 -4.03 -31.31 -8.17
C GLY A 48 -5.50 -31.19 -7.75
N THR A 49 -5.78 -31.02 -6.45
CA THR A 49 -7.14 -30.95 -5.90
C THR A 49 -7.63 -29.50 -5.69
N ASP A 50 -7.12 -28.55 -6.47
CA ASP A 50 -7.62 -27.16 -6.40
C ASP A 50 -9.02 -27.10 -7.00
N ASN A 51 -9.96 -26.59 -6.20
CA ASN A 51 -11.36 -26.40 -6.58
C ASN A 51 -11.74 -24.92 -6.64
N SER A 52 -10.74 -24.02 -6.74
CA SER A 52 -10.96 -22.60 -6.89
C SER A 52 -11.86 -22.31 -8.09
N GLN A 53 -12.83 -21.42 -7.89
CA GLN A 53 -13.77 -21.05 -8.94
C GLN A 53 -13.06 -20.29 -10.05
N VAL A 54 -13.38 -20.64 -11.30
CA VAL A 54 -13.00 -19.85 -12.46
C VAL A 54 -13.75 -18.52 -12.39
N MET A 55 -13.01 -17.44 -12.22
CA MET A 55 -13.59 -16.10 -12.25
C MET A 55 -13.82 -15.64 -13.69
N PRO A 56 -14.90 -14.89 -13.97
CA PRO A 56 -15.10 -14.24 -15.26
C PRO A 56 -13.89 -13.41 -15.69
N ALA A 57 -13.64 -13.30 -17.00
CA ALA A 57 -12.49 -12.56 -17.53
C ALA A 57 -12.51 -11.06 -17.18
N ASP A 58 -13.69 -10.51 -16.95
CA ASP A 58 -13.96 -9.13 -16.54
C ASP A 58 -14.01 -8.94 -15.01
N PHE A 59 -13.87 -10.01 -14.23
CA PHE A 59 -13.86 -9.91 -12.77
C PHE A 59 -12.61 -9.20 -12.28
N SER A 60 -12.82 -8.08 -11.58
CA SER A 60 -11.78 -7.34 -10.88
C SER A 60 -12.03 -7.41 -9.38
N MET A 61 -11.04 -7.90 -8.62
CA MET A 61 -11.15 -7.89 -7.17
C MET A 61 -11.24 -6.44 -6.66
N PRO A 62 -12.23 -6.11 -5.82
CA PRO A 62 -12.32 -4.77 -5.25
C PRO A 62 -11.08 -4.50 -4.42
N ALA A 63 -10.48 -3.31 -4.62
CA ALA A 63 -9.32 -2.89 -3.88
C ALA A 63 -9.65 -2.84 -2.38
N LYS A 64 -8.84 -3.52 -1.56
CA LYS A 64 -8.97 -3.52 -0.08
C LYS A 64 -8.15 -2.41 0.57
N SER A 65 -7.15 -1.91 -0.14
CA SER A 65 -6.28 -0.82 0.26
C SER A 65 -5.71 -0.13 -0.98
N VAL A 66 -5.26 1.11 -0.80
CA VAL A 66 -4.54 1.89 -1.78
C VAL A 66 -3.28 2.44 -1.11
N GLY A 67 -2.12 1.97 -1.53
CA GLY A 67 -0.84 2.42 -1.01
C GLY A 67 0.08 3.00 -2.08
N HIS A 68 0.94 3.90 -1.64
CA HIS A 68 2.07 4.38 -2.42
C HIS A 68 3.28 4.57 -1.51
N GLY A 69 4.43 4.13 -1.99
CA GLY A 69 5.68 4.24 -1.26
C GLY A 69 6.85 4.45 -2.21
N VAL A 70 7.90 5.03 -1.65
CA VAL A 70 9.08 5.41 -2.40
C VAL A 70 10.34 5.21 -1.57
N THR A 71 11.39 4.72 -2.24
CA THR A 71 12.75 4.72 -1.69
C THR A 71 13.40 6.03 -2.06
N THR A 72 13.86 6.77 -1.06
CA THR A 72 14.41 8.11 -1.26
C THR A 72 15.81 8.05 -1.87
N THR A 73 16.21 9.13 -2.56
CA THR A 73 17.57 9.25 -3.13
C THR A 73 18.62 9.55 -2.05
N ALA A 74 18.19 10.14 -0.95
CA ALA A 74 18.99 10.37 0.25
C ALA A 74 18.16 9.95 1.48
N ASP A 75 18.82 9.43 2.51
CA ASP A 75 18.13 9.02 3.73
C ASP A 75 17.55 10.24 4.46
N ILE A 76 16.34 10.11 4.96
CA ILE A 76 15.64 11.12 5.77
C ILE A 76 16.16 11.04 7.20
N THR A 77 16.63 12.16 7.73
CA THR A 77 17.25 12.25 9.06
C THR A 77 16.40 13.03 10.08
N ARG A 78 15.37 13.74 9.61
CA ARG A 78 14.48 14.56 10.45
C ARG A 78 13.02 14.36 10.10
N CYS A 79 12.12 14.56 11.05
CA CYS A 79 10.69 14.37 10.77
C CYS A 79 10.19 15.41 9.75
N GLU A 80 10.66 16.64 9.82
CA GLU A 80 10.22 17.73 8.95
C GLU A 80 10.43 17.40 7.46
N ASP A 81 11.52 16.68 7.14
CA ASP A 81 11.87 16.27 5.77
C ASP A 81 10.92 15.18 5.23
N ALA A 82 10.26 14.43 6.12
CA ALA A 82 9.27 13.42 5.74
C ALA A 82 7.92 14.05 5.34
N LYS A 83 7.60 15.25 5.83
CA LYS A 83 6.28 15.87 5.61
C LYS A 83 5.94 16.11 4.14
N PRO A 84 6.82 16.74 3.32
CA PRO A 84 6.57 16.91 1.89
C PRO A 84 6.45 15.57 1.17
N LEU A 85 7.24 14.57 1.59
CA LEU A 85 7.22 13.24 1.00
C LEU A 85 5.90 12.52 1.25
N LEU A 86 5.43 12.50 2.50
CA LEU A 86 4.15 11.90 2.87
C LEU A 86 2.99 12.60 2.15
N LEU A 87 3.08 13.91 1.94
CA LEU A 87 2.10 14.66 1.17
C LEU A 87 2.07 14.25 -0.31
N GLU A 88 3.23 14.10 -0.94
CA GLU A 88 3.32 13.59 -2.33
C GLU A 88 2.69 12.21 -2.45
N LEU A 89 3.03 11.29 -1.54
CA LEU A 89 2.47 9.94 -1.51
C LEU A 89 0.94 9.96 -1.32
N ALA A 90 0.45 10.81 -0.42
CA ALA A 90 -0.97 10.95 -0.14
C ALA A 90 -1.77 11.56 -1.31
N GLN A 91 -1.17 12.42 -2.14
CA GLN A 91 -1.83 12.94 -3.35
C GLN A 91 -2.16 11.83 -4.34
N ASP A 92 -1.20 10.94 -4.57
CA ASP A 92 -1.39 9.77 -5.43
C ASP A 92 -2.44 8.81 -4.89
N ILE A 93 -2.43 8.60 -3.57
CA ILE A 93 -3.44 7.77 -2.89
C ILE A 93 -4.83 8.38 -3.01
N GLY A 94 -4.99 9.67 -2.69
CA GLY A 94 -6.28 10.37 -2.78
C GLY A 94 -6.83 10.39 -4.20
N LYS A 95 -5.97 10.60 -5.21
CA LYS A 95 -6.35 10.49 -6.63
C LYS A 95 -6.90 9.10 -6.95
N ARG A 96 -6.22 8.03 -6.54
CA ARG A 96 -6.66 6.64 -6.79
C ARG A 96 -7.96 6.31 -6.06
N LEU A 97 -8.11 6.74 -4.81
CA LEU A 97 -9.35 6.60 -4.04
C LEU A 97 -10.51 7.30 -4.73
N MET A 98 -10.29 8.51 -5.24
CA MET A 98 -11.31 9.28 -5.96
C MET A 98 -11.72 8.60 -7.28
N LEU A 99 -10.77 8.03 -8.03
CA LEU A 99 -11.06 7.27 -9.27
C LEU A 99 -11.87 6.00 -8.99
N GLN A 100 -11.65 5.35 -7.84
CA GLN A 100 -12.37 4.15 -7.43
C GLN A 100 -13.68 4.46 -6.68
N ASN A 101 -14.02 5.74 -6.49
CA ASN A 101 -15.14 6.19 -5.65
C ASN A 101 -15.14 5.57 -4.25
N LYS A 102 -13.96 5.50 -3.62
CA LYS A 102 -13.75 4.95 -2.26
C LYS A 102 -13.29 6.03 -1.29
N TYR A 103 -13.55 5.80 -0.01
CA TYR A 103 -13.01 6.55 1.13
C TYR A 103 -12.26 5.58 2.03
N ALA A 104 -11.20 6.04 2.68
CA ALA A 104 -10.47 5.23 3.65
C ALA A 104 -10.83 5.64 5.07
N THR A 105 -10.90 4.67 5.99
CA THR A 105 -11.12 4.93 7.42
C THR A 105 -9.86 4.75 8.26
N LYS A 106 -8.82 4.14 7.70
CA LYS A 106 -7.54 3.92 8.40
C LYS A 106 -6.36 4.23 7.49
N VAL A 107 -5.26 4.62 8.11
CA VAL A 107 -3.98 4.89 7.44
C VAL A 107 -2.87 4.11 8.13
N CYS A 108 -1.98 3.54 7.31
CA CYS A 108 -0.81 2.81 7.73
C CYS A 108 0.43 3.49 7.13
N VAL A 109 1.48 3.62 7.94
CA VAL A 109 2.79 4.10 7.51
C VAL A 109 3.80 3.00 7.74
N ASN A 110 4.49 2.61 6.68
CA ASN A 110 5.62 1.69 6.72
C ASN A 110 6.92 2.45 6.46
N ALA A 111 7.84 2.39 7.41
CA ALA A 111 9.15 3.01 7.32
C ALA A 111 10.24 1.95 7.28
N ARG A 112 11.13 2.04 6.29
CA ARG A 112 12.35 1.24 6.22
C ARG A 112 13.54 2.11 6.58
N SER A 113 14.31 1.66 7.55
CA SER A 113 15.57 2.29 7.94
C SER A 113 16.69 2.05 6.90
N SER A 114 17.77 2.82 7.00
CA SER A 114 19.00 2.64 6.21
C SER A 114 19.60 1.24 6.31
N ILE A 115 19.44 0.57 7.46
CA ILE A 115 19.83 -0.82 7.71
C ILE A 115 18.80 -1.85 7.23
N LEU A 116 17.84 -1.44 6.39
CA LEU A 116 16.79 -2.28 5.78
C LEU A 116 15.83 -2.96 6.77
N ARG A 117 15.76 -2.49 8.03
CA ARG A 117 14.72 -2.90 8.97
C ARG A 117 13.44 -2.12 8.73
N ASN A 118 12.33 -2.85 8.60
CA ASN A 118 10.99 -2.28 8.43
C ASN A 118 10.30 -2.13 9.78
N ARG A 119 9.55 -1.04 9.93
CA ARG A 119 8.57 -0.84 10.99
C ARG A 119 7.29 -0.31 10.38
N GLU A 120 6.18 -0.69 10.97
CA GLU A 120 4.86 -0.33 10.48
C GLU A 120 3.99 0.11 11.63
N TRP A 121 3.24 1.19 11.40
CA TRP A 121 2.28 1.74 12.35
C TRP A 121 0.98 2.03 11.61
N GLN A 122 -0.14 1.89 12.29
CA GLN A 122 -1.45 2.18 11.74
C GLN A 122 -2.32 2.91 12.75
N THR A 123 -3.17 3.80 12.25
CA THR A 123 -4.17 4.51 13.05
C THR A 123 -5.46 4.72 12.27
N GLU A 124 -6.52 5.04 12.99
CA GLU A 124 -7.80 5.45 12.41
C GLU A 124 -7.72 6.90 11.93
N LEU A 125 -8.37 7.17 10.80
CA LEU A 125 -8.59 8.54 10.33
C LEU A 125 -9.75 9.16 11.13
N PRO A 126 -9.72 10.47 11.38
CA PRO A 126 -10.76 11.15 12.17
C PRO A 126 -12.14 11.07 11.52
N THR A 127 -12.17 10.91 10.20
CA THR A 127 -13.35 10.62 9.39
C THR A 127 -12.95 9.72 8.24
N ALA A 128 -13.93 9.00 7.68
CA ALA A 128 -13.75 8.39 6.39
C ALA A 128 -13.45 9.47 5.34
N THR A 129 -12.27 9.41 4.73
CA THR A 129 -11.82 10.47 3.84
C THR A 129 -11.03 9.93 2.67
N ARG A 130 -11.02 10.71 1.60
CA ARG A 130 -10.13 10.54 0.44
C ARG A 130 -9.28 11.78 0.20
N SER A 131 -9.32 12.75 1.12
CA SER A 131 -8.54 13.99 1.01
C SER A 131 -7.06 13.70 1.26
N PRO A 132 -6.17 14.04 0.30
CA PRO A 132 -4.73 13.89 0.47
C PRO A 132 -4.19 14.59 1.73
N MET A 133 -4.75 15.74 2.09
CA MET A 133 -4.27 16.53 3.23
C MET A 133 -4.49 15.83 4.55
N ILE A 134 -5.68 15.27 4.77
CA ILE A 134 -6.02 14.58 6.01
C ILE A 134 -5.20 13.29 6.13
N ILE A 135 -5.04 12.56 5.03
CA ILE A 135 -4.21 11.34 4.98
C ILE A 135 -2.75 11.68 5.28
N ALA A 136 -2.19 12.70 4.64
CA ALA A 136 -0.79 13.12 4.84
C ALA A 136 -0.52 13.59 6.28
N ASP A 137 -1.41 14.42 6.83
CA ASP A 137 -1.28 14.96 8.19
C ASP A 137 -1.37 13.86 9.25
N THR A 138 -2.32 12.93 9.09
CA THR A 138 -2.46 11.79 10.00
C THR A 138 -1.27 10.84 9.90
N ALA A 139 -0.80 10.54 8.68
CA ALA A 139 0.39 9.73 8.45
C ALA A 139 1.65 10.38 9.03
N TYR A 140 1.78 11.70 8.89
CA TYR A 140 2.90 12.47 9.44
C TYR A 140 2.96 12.43 10.96
N ARG A 141 1.83 12.66 11.64
CA ARG A 141 1.76 12.55 13.11
C ARG A 141 2.13 11.15 13.58
N LEU A 142 1.47 10.13 13.00
CA LEU A 142 1.75 8.73 13.31
C LEU A 142 3.23 8.36 13.11
N PHE A 143 3.86 8.88 12.05
CA PHE A 143 5.27 8.64 11.81
C PHE A 143 6.16 9.35 12.84
N CYS A 144 5.95 10.63 13.13
CA CYS A 144 6.77 11.36 14.10
C CYS A 144 6.63 10.82 15.52
N ASP A 145 5.42 10.41 15.92
CA ASP A 145 5.14 9.94 17.28
C ASP A 145 5.78 8.57 17.58
N ASN A 146 6.04 7.77 16.54
CA ASN A 146 6.48 6.39 16.70
C ASN A 146 7.90 6.09 16.19
N TYR A 147 8.50 6.96 15.36
CA TYR A 147 9.85 6.74 14.85
C TYR A 147 10.92 7.18 15.86
N ASP A 148 11.85 6.28 16.21
CA ASP A 148 12.85 6.52 17.27
C ASP A 148 14.13 7.23 16.81
N TRP A 149 14.27 7.47 15.50
CA TRP A 149 15.43 8.14 14.89
C TRP A 149 16.80 7.51 15.16
N VAL A 150 16.84 6.26 15.64
CA VAL A 150 18.11 5.53 15.88
C VAL A 150 18.85 5.28 14.56
N ASN A 151 18.11 5.05 13.48
CA ASN A 151 18.64 4.95 12.12
C ASN A 151 17.86 5.93 11.22
N PRO A 152 18.50 6.56 10.22
CA PRO A 152 17.79 7.32 9.20
C PRO A 152 16.79 6.46 8.41
N VAL A 153 15.77 7.11 7.83
CA VAL A 153 14.76 6.44 7.00
C VAL A 153 15.18 6.45 5.53
N ARG A 154 15.18 5.28 4.90
CA ARG A 154 15.52 5.08 3.48
C ARG A 154 14.29 4.96 2.57
N SER A 155 13.16 4.49 3.10
CA SER A 155 11.91 4.46 2.34
C SER A 155 10.70 4.67 3.23
N LEU A 156 9.72 5.41 2.71
CA LEU A 156 8.41 5.59 3.33
C LEU A 156 7.33 5.08 2.40
N THR A 157 6.33 4.42 2.98
CA THR A 157 5.12 3.99 2.30
C THR A 157 3.92 4.40 3.13
N VAL A 158 2.93 4.99 2.48
CA VAL A 158 1.63 5.30 3.07
C VAL A 158 0.61 4.38 2.42
N THR A 159 -0.25 3.79 3.24
CA THR A 159 -1.33 2.92 2.77
C THR A 159 -2.64 3.35 3.42
N ALA A 160 -3.61 3.74 2.60
CA ALA A 160 -4.98 3.94 3.02
C ALA A 160 -5.72 2.60 2.92
N PHE A 161 -6.37 2.17 3.99
CA PHE A 161 -7.00 0.84 4.07
C PHE A 161 -8.31 0.90 4.85
N SER A 162 -9.03 -0.24 4.89
CA SER A 162 -10.42 -0.30 5.38
C SER A 162 -11.31 0.65 4.55
N LEU A 163 -11.39 0.36 3.25
CA LEU A 163 -12.07 1.23 2.29
C LEU A 163 -13.60 1.05 2.34
N VAL A 164 -14.31 2.17 2.26
CA VAL A 164 -15.78 2.24 2.18
C VAL A 164 -16.20 2.87 0.85
N ASP A 165 -17.34 2.45 0.31
CA ASP A 165 -17.90 2.97 -0.93
C ASP A 165 -18.46 4.38 -0.80
N GLY A 166 -18.32 5.18 -1.84
CA GLY A 166 -18.96 6.49 -1.92
C GLY A 166 -20.49 6.37 -1.92
N GLY A 167 -21.13 7.09 -1.01
CA GLY A 167 -22.58 6.98 -0.75
C GLY A 167 -22.94 6.04 0.41
N ALA A 168 -21.95 5.37 1.03
CA ALA A 168 -22.18 4.70 2.30
C ALA A 168 -22.63 5.71 3.37
N VAL A 169 -23.57 5.29 4.23
CA VAL A 169 -24.01 6.10 5.37
C VAL A 169 -22.90 6.06 6.41
N ILE A 170 -22.26 7.20 6.65
CA ILE A 170 -21.20 7.34 7.65
C ILE A 170 -21.74 8.22 8.75
N GLN A 171 -21.65 7.75 9.99
CA GLN A 171 -22.02 8.55 11.16
C GLN A 171 -21.00 9.68 11.30
N ASN A 172 -21.45 10.92 11.06
CA ASN A 172 -20.64 12.08 11.34
C ASN A 172 -20.52 12.27 12.85
N SER A 173 -19.30 12.52 13.31
CA SER A 173 -19.09 12.98 14.69
C SER A 173 -19.69 14.37 14.86
N PHE A 174 -20.32 14.62 16.00
CA PHE A 174 -20.82 15.95 16.38
C PHE A 174 -19.69 17.00 16.44
N PHE A 175 -18.45 16.57 16.63
CA PHE A 175 -17.27 17.42 16.74
C PHE A 175 -16.60 17.74 15.40
N ASN A 176 -17.08 17.16 14.28
CA ASN A 176 -16.49 17.39 12.97
C ASN A 176 -17.23 18.50 12.21
N ASP A 177 -16.48 19.46 11.70
CA ASP A 177 -17.00 20.50 10.79
C ASP A 177 -17.24 19.90 9.40
N THR A 178 -18.44 19.38 9.21
CA THR A 178 -18.88 18.74 7.95
C THR A 178 -18.85 19.72 6.78
N VAL A 179 -19.23 20.99 7.00
CA VAL A 179 -19.24 22.03 5.96
C VAL A 179 -17.82 22.29 5.46
N ARG A 180 -16.84 22.35 6.37
CA ARG A 180 -15.43 22.49 5.99
C ARG A 180 -14.93 21.28 5.22
N LEU A 181 -15.25 20.06 5.66
CA LEU A 181 -14.84 18.83 4.97
C LEU A 181 -15.39 18.76 3.54
N GLU A 182 -16.68 19.09 3.35
CA GLU A 182 -17.28 19.15 2.02
C GLU A 182 -16.61 20.19 1.11
N LYS A 183 -16.27 21.37 1.66
CA LYS A 183 -15.55 22.42 0.91
C LYS A 183 -14.16 21.94 0.48
N MET A 184 -13.43 21.27 1.38
CA MET A 184 -12.12 20.70 1.08
C MET A 184 -12.23 19.63 -0.01
N GLU A 185 -13.23 18.76 0.08
CA GLU A 185 -13.44 17.71 -0.92
C GLU A 185 -13.79 18.28 -2.31
N LYS A 186 -14.65 19.31 -2.37
CA LYS A 186 -14.93 20.02 -3.63
C LYS A 186 -13.68 20.67 -4.21
N ALA A 187 -12.82 21.24 -3.36
CA ALA A 187 -11.54 21.80 -3.79
C ALA A 187 -10.59 20.72 -4.34
N ASP A 188 -10.45 19.59 -3.66
CA ASP A 188 -9.65 18.45 -4.12
C ASP A 188 -10.17 17.91 -5.47
N GLY A 189 -11.49 17.85 -5.65
CA GLY A 189 -12.13 17.50 -6.92
C GLY A 189 -11.79 18.47 -8.04
N CYS A 190 -11.85 19.79 -7.77
CA CYS A 190 -11.47 20.82 -8.74
C CYS A 190 -9.99 20.72 -9.15
N ILE A 191 -9.08 20.53 -8.19
CA ILE A 191 -7.65 20.35 -8.46
C ILE A 191 -7.41 19.14 -9.36
N ARG A 192 -8.09 18.01 -9.09
CA ARG A 192 -8.03 16.83 -9.95
C ARG A 192 -8.50 17.14 -11.36
N ASP A 193 -9.61 17.83 -11.53
CA ASP A 193 -10.18 18.12 -12.85
C ASP A 193 -9.27 19.03 -13.67
N ILE A 194 -8.60 19.99 -13.02
CA ILE A 194 -7.58 20.83 -13.65
C ILE A 194 -6.38 19.98 -14.08
N ARG A 195 -5.86 19.12 -13.20
CA ARG A 195 -4.74 18.22 -13.54
C ARG A 195 -5.08 17.24 -14.66
N LYS A 196 -6.32 16.74 -14.69
CA LYS A 196 -6.82 15.85 -15.75
C LYS A 196 -6.86 16.56 -17.11
N ARG A 197 -7.25 17.83 -17.16
CA ARG A 197 -7.40 18.60 -18.40
C ARG A 197 -6.08 19.18 -18.92
N PHE A 198 -5.24 19.69 -18.03
CA PHE A 198 -4.06 20.49 -18.39
C PHE A 198 -2.72 19.83 -18.02
N GLY A 199 -2.76 18.66 -17.36
CA GLY A 199 -1.59 17.89 -16.95
C GLY A 199 -1.25 18.01 -15.46
N GLU A 200 -0.56 17.00 -14.92
CA GLU A 200 -0.20 16.87 -13.49
C GLU A 200 0.67 18.02 -12.97
N GLY A 201 1.38 18.71 -13.86
CA GLY A 201 2.29 19.81 -13.54
C GLY A 201 1.62 21.14 -13.17
N MET A 202 0.34 21.32 -13.52
CA MET A 202 -0.27 22.65 -13.58
C MET A 202 -0.64 23.25 -12.23
N ILE A 203 -1.07 22.41 -11.28
CA ILE A 203 -1.34 22.83 -9.90
C ILE A 203 -0.64 21.87 -8.96
N LYS A 204 0.26 22.40 -8.14
CA LYS A 204 1.02 21.64 -7.13
C LYS A 204 1.06 22.40 -5.81
N ASN A 205 1.18 21.67 -4.72
CA ASN A 205 1.44 22.31 -3.42
C ASN A 205 2.81 22.97 -3.48
N ALA A 206 2.90 24.22 -3.02
CA ALA A 206 4.15 24.99 -3.06
C ALA A 206 5.32 24.27 -2.36
N VAL A 207 5.04 23.55 -1.27
CA VAL A 207 6.02 22.76 -0.52
C VAL A 207 6.65 21.61 -1.34
N LEU A 208 6.03 21.21 -2.45
CA LEU A 208 6.56 20.16 -3.33
C LEU A 208 7.51 20.71 -4.40
N LEU A 209 7.65 22.03 -4.50
CA LEU A 209 8.60 22.68 -5.41
C LEU A 209 10.01 22.73 -4.82
N THR A 210 10.16 22.65 -3.50
CA THR A 210 11.46 22.49 -2.84
C THR A 210 11.91 21.05 -3.05
N GLY A 211 12.94 20.84 -3.87
CA GLY A 211 13.33 19.53 -4.40
C GLY A 211 13.28 18.40 -3.37
N LEU A 212 12.30 17.50 -3.52
CA LEU A 212 12.19 16.30 -2.69
C LEU A 212 13.33 15.31 -3.00
N ALA A 213 13.75 14.56 -1.98
CA ALA A 213 14.65 13.40 -2.12
C ALA A 213 13.95 12.19 -2.77
N VAL A 214 13.18 12.43 -3.83
CA VAL A 214 12.45 11.43 -4.61
C VAL A 214 13.15 11.24 -5.95
N PRO A 215 13.33 9.99 -6.42
CA PRO A 215 13.91 9.76 -7.74
C PRO A 215 13.06 10.40 -8.84
N LYS A 216 13.68 11.25 -9.67
CA LYS A 216 13.01 12.03 -10.74
C LYS A 216 12.45 11.16 -11.88
N SER A 217 12.92 9.93 -12.02
CA SER A 217 12.44 8.95 -12.99
C SER A 217 11.96 7.69 -12.27
N LYS A 218 10.82 7.13 -12.70
CA LYS A 218 10.53 5.72 -12.40
C LYS A 218 11.69 4.90 -12.97
N ALA A 219 12.40 4.16 -12.13
CA ALA A 219 13.38 3.20 -12.62
C ALA A 219 12.66 2.31 -13.65
N VAL A 220 13.19 2.23 -14.87
CA VAL A 220 12.71 1.29 -15.87
C VAL A 220 13.06 -0.10 -15.34
N VAL A 221 12.12 -0.72 -14.64
CA VAL A 221 12.28 -2.10 -14.18
C VAL A 221 12.06 -2.97 -15.41
N SER A 222 13.16 -3.33 -16.08
CA SER A 222 13.16 -4.46 -17.01
C SER A 222 12.89 -5.71 -16.18
N LEU A 223 11.66 -6.21 -16.23
CA LEU A 223 11.34 -7.52 -15.69
C LEU A 223 12.07 -8.56 -16.55
N PRO A 224 12.80 -9.53 -15.95
CA PRO A 224 13.27 -10.69 -16.69
C PRO A 224 12.05 -11.50 -17.15
N GLY A 225 11.57 -11.20 -18.37
CA GLY A 225 10.34 -11.78 -18.92
C GLY A 225 9.77 -11.03 -20.13
N ASN A 226 10.12 -9.76 -20.35
CA ASN A 226 9.67 -9.01 -21.55
C ASN A 226 10.54 -9.26 -22.80
N MET A 227 10.96 -10.52 -23.01
CA MET A 227 11.31 -10.99 -24.35
C MET A 227 10.07 -11.67 -24.92
N LEU A 228 9.18 -10.90 -25.54
CA LEU A 228 8.25 -11.34 -26.60
C LEU A 228 7.41 -10.12 -27.04
N ASN A 229 7.82 -9.52 -28.16
CA ASN A 229 7.00 -9.00 -29.26
C ASN A 229 7.78 -7.94 -30.06
N LYS A 230 8.51 -8.44 -31.07
CA LYS A 230 8.59 -7.81 -32.39
C LYS A 230 7.84 -8.70 -33.36
#